data_AF-A0A7Z9G5Q0-F1
#
_entry.id   AF-A0A7Z9G5Q0-F1
#
_cell.length_a   1.000
_cell.length_b   1.000
_cell.length_c   1.000
_cell.angle_alpha   90.00
_cell.angle_beta   90.00
_cell.angle_gamma   90.00
#
_symmetry.space_group_name_H-M   'P 1'
#
loop_
_entity.id
_entity.type
_entity.pdbx_description
1 polymer ?
#
loop_
_entity_poly.entity_id
_entity_poly.type
_entity_poly.pdbx_seq_one_letter_code
_entity_poly.pdbx_strand_id
1 'polypeptide(L)'
;TALVEWPVALLGHFDEEFLQVPAEALESAIQGHQKCFPVMDSGGKLMPLFIAVSNIASKNMALVKEGNERVMRPRLSDSAFFWQQDRKQPLINHLERLKSVVFQAKLGSVYDKVLRVEALAVTLAQRLQVNEEAVKRAAQLAKCDLMTNMVGECPELEGTMGRYYALADGESVEVAAAIEEHYQPRVAGGDLPSSQVGQVLAIADKLDTLAALFVVGKVPTGDKDPFALRRAALGVMRIVVEKQLLVSLPELLAVALTAFSLPSDVSRDDLASRLHLFMLERLRGWLLDQNVSLDVFDAVQVCQNAEPYDMLQRMKAVEHFRQQPEAEQLTAANKRIHNILKKSAQGRSFTEVNADVLVDDAEIDLYQQSMALQETANRLLDMVGLQNDKDKYPAMLSGGERQRVSIARALSVDPDII
;
A
#
# COMPACT_ATOMS: atom_id res chain seq x y z
N THR A 1 -29.57 22.63 -0.45
CA THR A 1 -28.82 23.08 -1.63
C THR A 1 -29.78 23.76 -2.59
N ALA A 2 -29.99 25.06 -2.41
CA ALA A 2 -30.85 25.90 -3.27
C ALA A 2 -30.42 27.38 -3.11
N LEU A 3 -29.14 27.67 -3.38
CA LEU A 3 -28.58 29.03 -3.26
C LEU A 3 -28.73 29.85 -4.55
N VAL A 4 -28.96 29.18 -5.68
CA VAL A 4 -29.06 29.81 -7.01
C VAL A 4 -30.34 29.33 -7.66
N GLU A 5 -31.28 30.25 -7.85
CA GLU A 5 -32.60 30.03 -8.45
C GLU A 5 -32.60 30.35 -9.95
N TRP A 6 -31.71 31.25 -10.40
CA TRP A 6 -31.60 31.69 -11.79
C TRP A 6 -30.14 31.76 -12.24
N PRO A 7 -29.49 30.60 -12.49
CA PRO A 7 -28.07 30.54 -12.79
C PRO A 7 -27.79 31.13 -14.18
N VAL A 8 -26.94 32.16 -14.21
CA VAL A 8 -26.38 32.74 -15.43
C VAL A 8 -24.87 32.63 -15.36
N ALA A 9 -24.31 31.76 -16.20
CA ALA A 9 -22.86 31.58 -16.30
C ALA A 9 -22.22 32.73 -17.11
N LEU A 10 -21.09 33.23 -16.62
CA LEU A 10 -20.30 34.24 -17.31
C LEU A 10 -18.81 33.89 -17.28
N LEU A 11 -18.13 34.13 -18.40
CA LEU A 11 -16.71 33.90 -18.56
C LEU A 11 -15.91 35.15 -18.14
N GLY A 12 -15.16 35.03 -17.05
CA GLY A 12 -14.20 36.01 -16.56
C GLY A 12 -12.76 35.65 -16.93
N HIS A 13 -11.88 36.64 -16.87
CA HIS A 13 -10.45 36.55 -17.16
C HIS A 13 -9.65 37.03 -15.94
N PHE A 14 -8.45 36.51 -15.78
CA PHE A 14 -7.45 37.06 -14.87
C PHE A 14 -6.13 37.25 -15.61
N ASP A 15 -5.22 38.03 -15.04
CA ASP A 15 -3.95 38.34 -15.70
C ASP A 15 -3.10 37.07 -15.90
N GLU A 16 -2.55 36.89 -17.10
CA GLU A 16 -1.74 35.71 -17.46
C GLU A 16 -0.51 35.53 -16.55
N GLU A 17 -0.04 36.60 -15.92
CA GLU A 17 1.06 36.57 -14.95
C GLU A 17 0.80 35.60 -13.80
N PHE A 18 -0.45 35.34 -13.43
CA PHE A 18 -0.78 34.38 -12.37
C PHE A 18 -0.44 32.94 -12.75
N LEU A 19 -0.37 32.61 -14.04
CA LEU A 19 -0.04 31.25 -14.52
C LEU A 19 1.40 30.80 -14.19
N GLN A 20 2.23 31.67 -13.62
CA GLN A 20 3.53 31.30 -13.04
C GLN A 20 3.43 30.63 -11.66
N VAL A 21 2.25 30.71 -11.02
CA VAL A 21 1.92 30.02 -9.76
C VAL A 21 1.42 28.61 -10.11
N PRO A 22 1.71 27.59 -9.29
CA PRO A 22 1.16 26.25 -9.48
C PRO A 22 -0.35 26.27 -9.71
N ALA A 23 -0.81 25.49 -10.70
CA ALA A 23 -2.19 25.52 -11.15
C ALA A 23 -3.16 25.14 -10.02
N GLU A 24 -2.80 24.13 -9.23
CA GLU A 24 -3.58 23.61 -8.11
C GLU A 24 -3.81 24.68 -7.03
N ALA A 25 -2.84 25.59 -6.82
CA ALA A 25 -3.00 26.72 -5.91
C ALA A 25 -3.97 27.78 -6.46
N LEU A 26 -3.89 28.08 -7.75
CA LEU A 26 -4.85 28.98 -8.40
C LEU A 26 -6.25 28.37 -8.43
N GLU A 27 -6.37 27.07 -8.71
CA GLU A 27 -7.63 26.32 -8.69
C GLU A 27 -8.26 26.34 -7.30
N SER A 28 -7.47 26.06 -6.24
CA SER A 28 -7.94 26.15 -4.85
C SER A 28 -8.44 27.56 -4.53
N ALA A 29 -7.75 28.63 -4.95
CA ALA A 29 -8.21 29.99 -4.75
C ALA A 29 -9.52 30.30 -5.52
N ILE A 30 -9.61 29.90 -6.80
CA ILE A 30 -10.78 30.14 -7.66
C ILE A 30 -12.01 29.40 -7.12
N GLN A 31 -11.86 28.12 -6.77
CA GLN A 31 -12.95 27.26 -6.30
C GLN A 31 -13.28 27.50 -4.83
N GLY A 32 -12.27 27.61 -3.97
CA GLY A 32 -12.40 27.73 -2.53
C GLY A 32 -12.87 29.12 -2.11
N HIS A 33 -12.13 30.15 -2.50
CA HIS A 33 -12.37 31.53 -2.03
C HIS A 33 -13.45 32.25 -2.84
N GLN A 34 -13.45 32.08 -4.16
CA GLN A 34 -14.37 32.80 -5.05
C GLN A 34 -15.56 31.97 -5.54
N LYS A 35 -15.62 30.67 -5.22
CA LYS A 35 -16.70 29.76 -5.64
C LYS A 35 -16.96 29.78 -7.15
N CYS A 36 -15.89 29.91 -7.92
CA CYS A 36 -15.90 29.89 -9.38
C CYS A 36 -15.30 28.60 -9.92
N PHE A 37 -15.48 28.36 -11.23
CA PHE A 37 -14.92 27.20 -11.90
C PHE A 37 -13.69 27.62 -12.71
N PRO A 38 -12.50 27.07 -12.46
CA PRO A 38 -11.34 27.28 -13.32
C PRO A 38 -11.60 26.65 -14.69
N VAL A 39 -11.05 27.25 -15.75
CA VAL A 39 -11.19 26.73 -17.11
C VAL A 39 -9.88 26.09 -17.56
N MET A 40 -9.98 24.87 -18.06
CA MET A 40 -8.87 24.12 -18.64
C MET A 40 -8.98 24.13 -20.17
N ASP A 41 -7.83 24.08 -20.85
CA ASP A 41 -7.81 23.79 -22.28
C ASP A 41 -8.10 22.30 -22.57
N SER A 42 -8.13 21.92 -23.85
CA SER A 42 -8.37 20.52 -24.25
C SER A 42 -7.29 19.54 -23.80
N GLY A 43 -6.12 20.04 -23.38
CA GLY A 43 -5.01 19.25 -22.83
C GLY A 43 -4.99 19.20 -21.31
N GLY A 44 -5.97 19.81 -20.63
CA GLY A 44 -6.06 19.85 -19.17
C GLY A 44 -5.19 20.94 -18.51
N LYS A 45 -4.65 21.88 -19.28
CA LYS A 45 -3.85 22.98 -18.73
C LYS A 45 -4.73 24.16 -18.33
N LEU A 46 -4.48 24.72 -17.15
CA LEU A 46 -5.20 25.90 -16.65
C LEU A 46 -5.02 27.10 -17.58
N MET A 47 -6.15 27.67 -17.98
CA MET A 47 -6.23 28.91 -18.76
C MET A 47 -6.39 30.12 -17.82
N PRO A 48 -6.08 31.35 -18.29
CA PRO A 48 -6.28 32.59 -17.53
C PRO A 48 -7.77 33.00 -17.47
N LEU A 49 -8.64 32.02 -17.26
CA LEU A 49 -10.08 32.06 -17.44
C LEU A 49 -10.79 31.36 -16.28
N PHE A 50 -11.95 31.88 -15.91
CA PHE A 50 -12.85 31.25 -14.94
C PHE A 50 -14.31 31.48 -15.32
N ILE A 51 -15.18 30.59 -14.85
CA ILE A 51 -16.63 30.73 -14.98
C ILE A 51 -17.20 31.10 -13.62
N ALA A 52 -17.87 32.24 -13.55
CA ALA A 52 -18.68 32.64 -12.41
C ALA A 52 -20.16 32.38 -12.71
N VAL A 53 -20.94 32.09 -11.67
CA VAL A 53 -22.39 31.93 -11.76
C VAL A 53 -23.06 33.10 -11.06
N SER A 54 -23.75 33.94 -11.82
CA SER A 54 -24.65 34.95 -11.28
C SER A 54 -26.03 34.34 -11.01
N ASN A 55 -26.70 34.77 -9.95
CA ASN A 55 -28.08 34.38 -9.65
C ASN A 55 -29.11 35.38 -10.19
N ILE A 56 -28.72 36.22 -11.16
CA ILE A 56 -29.60 37.22 -11.78
C ILE A 56 -29.24 37.42 -13.25
N ALA A 57 -30.26 37.55 -14.10
CA ALA A 57 -30.10 38.05 -15.46
C ALA A 57 -29.93 39.57 -15.45
N SER A 58 -28.70 40.04 -15.19
CA SER A 58 -28.37 41.48 -15.18
C SER A 58 -28.62 42.12 -16.54
N LYS A 59 -29.13 43.36 -16.54
CA LYS A 59 -29.26 44.19 -17.76
C LYS A 59 -27.90 44.60 -18.34
N ASN A 60 -26.83 44.56 -17.52
CA ASN A 60 -25.46 44.83 -17.94
C ASN A 60 -24.53 43.74 -17.40
N MET A 61 -24.36 42.68 -18.19
CA MET A 61 -23.52 41.55 -17.82
C MET A 61 -22.02 41.89 -17.80
N ALA A 62 -21.59 42.90 -18.57
CA ALA A 62 -20.19 43.32 -18.61
C ALA A 62 -19.70 43.87 -17.25
N LEU A 63 -20.54 44.65 -16.55
CA LEU A 63 -20.23 45.14 -15.21
C LEU A 63 -20.17 44.02 -14.17
N VAL A 64 -21.01 42.99 -14.32
CA VAL A 64 -20.97 41.81 -13.43
C VAL A 64 -19.67 41.04 -13.66
N LYS A 65 -19.25 40.87 -14.92
CA LYS A 65 -17.96 40.28 -15.29
C LYS A 65 -16.81 41.06 -14.67
N GLU A 66 -16.70 42.36 -14.94
CA GLU A 66 -15.63 43.23 -14.41
C GLU A 66 -15.57 43.18 -12.88
N GLY A 67 -16.73 43.20 -12.22
CA GLY A 67 -16.81 43.07 -10.77
C GLY A 67 -16.23 41.76 -10.24
N ASN A 68 -16.52 40.63 -10.90
CA ASN A 68 -15.95 39.32 -10.54
C ASN A 68 -14.44 39.26 -10.81
N GLU A 69 -13.98 39.78 -11.95
CA GLU A 69 -12.54 39.84 -12.30
C GLU A 69 -11.76 40.67 -11.27
N ARG A 70 -12.32 41.83 -10.86
CA ARG A 70 -11.74 42.70 -9.83
C ARG A 70 -11.62 42.00 -8.46
N VAL A 71 -12.58 41.14 -8.10
CA VAL A 71 -12.54 40.39 -6.84
C VAL A 71 -11.62 39.16 -6.94
N MET A 72 -11.48 38.58 -8.13
CA MET A 72 -10.58 37.45 -8.37
C MET A 72 -9.12 37.85 -8.20
N ARG A 73 -8.72 39.00 -8.75
CA ARG A 73 -7.32 39.47 -8.74
C ARG A 73 -6.64 39.46 -7.35
N PRO A 74 -7.20 40.03 -6.27
CA PRO A 74 -6.55 39.99 -4.96
C PRO A 74 -6.42 38.55 -4.42
N ARG A 75 -7.38 37.65 -4.69
CA ARG A 75 -7.28 36.24 -4.26
C ARG A 75 -6.13 35.51 -4.92
N LEU A 76 -5.93 35.71 -6.21
CA LEU A 76 -4.80 35.12 -6.94
C LEU A 76 -3.47 35.79 -6.56
N SER A 77 -3.51 37.08 -6.19
CA SER A 77 -2.36 37.83 -5.70
C SER A 77 -1.86 37.30 -4.36
N ASP A 78 -2.75 36.88 -3.46
CA ASP A 78 -2.38 36.21 -2.20
C ASP A 78 -1.61 34.90 -2.48
N SER A 79 -2.14 34.03 -3.36
CA SER A 79 -1.45 32.80 -3.77
C SER A 79 -0.09 33.08 -4.44
N ALA A 80 -0.03 34.08 -5.33
CA ALA A 80 1.22 34.48 -5.96
C ALA A 80 2.25 35.00 -4.95
N PHE A 81 1.79 35.77 -3.95
CA PHE A 81 2.63 36.26 -2.87
C PHE A 81 3.21 35.10 -2.05
N PHE A 82 2.38 34.13 -1.64
CA PHE A 82 2.85 32.96 -0.89
C PHE A 82 3.88 32.16 -1.70
N TRP A 83 3.59 31.87 -2.97
CA TRP A 83 4.52 31.18 -3.87
C TRP A 83 5.88 31.88 -3.97
N GLN A 84 5.88 33.20 -4.16
CA GLN A 84 7.12 33.98 -4.24
C GLN A 84 7.84 34.06 -2.88
N GLN A 85 7.10 34.23 -1.79
CA GLN A 85 7.65 34.36 -0.46
C GLN A 85 8.28 33.07 0.03
N ASP A 86 7.61 31.93 -0.18
CA ASP A 86 8.10 30.61 0.23
C ASP A 86 9.38 30.23 -0.54
N ARG A 87 9.45 30.57 -1.83
CA ARG A 87 10.65 30.33 -2.69
C ARG A 87 11.86 31.18 -2.37
N LYS A 88 11.79 32.12 -1.41
CA LYS A 88 12.98 32.87 -0.96
C LYS A 88 13.94 32.00 -0.17
N GLN A 89 13.50 30.84 0.33
CA GLN A 89 14.34 29.88 1.01
C GLN A 89 14.11 28.49 0.39
N PRO A 90 15.16 27.67 0.23
CA PRO A 90 14.99 26.29 -0.19
C PRO A 90 14.09 25.50 0.77
N LEU A 91 13.30 24.58 0.23
CA LEU A 91 12.36 23.71 0.93
C LEU A 91 13.01 22.99 2.11
N ILE A 92 14.25 22.53 1.96
CA ILE A 92 15.00 21.84 3.03
C ILE A 92 15.18 22.70 4.29
N ASN A 93 15.22 24.03 4.17
CA ASN A 93 15.38 24.92 5.32
C ASN A 93 14.17 24.88 6.27
N HIS A 94 13.03 24.35 5.80
CA HIS A 94 11.83 24.17 6.61
C HIS A 94 11.88 22.92 7.49
N LEU A 95 12.80 21.98 7.25
CA LEU A 95 12.89 20.70 7.97
C LEU A 95 13.01 20.92 9.49
N GLU A 96 13.92 21.78 9.93
CA GLU A 96 14.13 22.09 11.35
C GLU A 96 12.90 22.69 12.02
N ARG A 97 12.09 23.45 11.28
CA ARG A 97 10.85 24.07 11.79
C ARG A 97 9.79 23.02 12.13
N LEU A 98 9.86 21.82 11.54
CA LEU A 98 8.94 20.71 11.86
C LEU A 98 9.06 20.23 13.31
N LYS A 99 10.13 20.61 14.05
CA LYS A 99 10.23 20.39 15.51
C LYS A 99 9.12 21.09 16.29
N SER A 100 8.56 22.18 15.75
CA SER A 100 7.46 22.92 16.37
C SER A 100 6.09 22.26 16.16
N VAL A 101 5.97 21.35 15.19
CA VAL A 101 4.70 20.69 14.85
C VAL A 101 4.62 19.38 15.61
N VAL A 102 3.69 19.28 16.56
CA VAL A 102 3.48 18.04 17.33
C VAL A 102 2.86 16.99 16.42
N PHE A 103 3.54 15.85 16.25
CA PHE A 103 2.96 14.69 15.57
C PHE A 103 1.99 13.98 16.52
N GLN A 104 2.47 13.64 17.72
CA GLN A 104 1.65 13.08 18.80
C GLN A 104 2.40 13.25 20.12
N ALA A 105 1.71 13.61 21.20
CA ALA A 105 2.34 14.03 22.46
C ALA A 105 3.37 13.06 23.08
N LYS A 106 3.23 11.75 22.86
CA LYS A 106 4.15 10.69 23.31
C LYS A 106 5.16 10.25 22.24
N LEU A 107 5.05 10.73 21.00
CA LEU A 107 5.85 10.31 19.84
C LEU A 107 6.70 11.45 19.26
N GLY A 108 6.57 12.65 19.82
CA GLY A 108 7.34 13.82 19.45
C GLY A 108 6.72 14.65 18.33
N SER A 109 7.59 15.29 17.57
CA SER A 109 7.29 16.23 16.51
C SER A 109 7.19 15.56 15.13
N VAL A 110 6.74 16.32 14.13
CA VAL A 110 6.78 15.88 12.72
C VAL A 110 8.22 15.73 12.25
N TYR A 111 9.16 16.50 12.80
CA TYR A 111 10.60 16.29 12.56
C TYR A 111 11.05 14.89 13.03
N ASP A 112 10.66 14.48 14.24
CA ASP A 112 11.00 13.15 14.76
C ASP A 112 10.39 12.04 13.90
N LYS A 113 9.18 12.27 13.37
CA LYS A 113 8.55 11.38 12.39
C LYS A 113 9.37 11.30 11.09
N VAL A 114 9.81 12.43 10.53
CA VAL A 114 10.63 12.44 9.31
C VAL A 114 11.90 11.58 9.49
N LEU A 115 12.58 11.70 10.63
CA LEU A 115 13.77 10.88 10.91
C LEU A 115 13.48 9.37 10.94
N ARG A 116 12.37 8.96 11.57
CA ARG A 116 11.96 7.54 11.60
C ARG A 116 11.56 7.04 10.21
N VAL A 117 10.82 7.85 9.45
CA VAL A 117 10.41 7.55 8.08
C VAL A 117 11.62 7.43 7.17
N GLU A 118 12.60 8.33 7.27
CA GLU A 118 13.86 8.26 6.51
C GLU A 118 14.58 6.93 6.75
N ALA A 119 14.79 6.55 8.02
CA ALA A 119 15.48 5.30 8.37
C ALA A 119 14.74 4.06 7.84
N LEU A 120 13.41 4.04 7.98
CA LEU A 120 12.57 2.95 7.49
C LEU A 120 12.58 2.89 5.95
N ALA A 121 12.49 4.04 5.29
CA ALA A 121 12.47 4.15 3.84
C ALA A 121 13.81 3.70 3.22
N VAL A 122 14.95 4.07 3.82
CA VAL A 122 16.27 3.59 3.38
C VAL A 122 16.39 2.06 3.52
N THR A 123 15.92 1.50 4.63
CA THR A 123 15.92 0.03 4.82
C THR A 123 15.05 -0.68 3.78
N LEU A 124 13.91 -0.10 3.44
CA LEU A 124 13.03 -0.59 2.38
C LEU A 124 13.67 -0.48 1.00
N ALA A 125 14.32 0.65 0.70
CA ALA A 125 14.99 0.90 -0.56
C ALA A 125 16.09 -0.14 -0.83
N GLN A 126 16.90 -0.48 0.18
CA GLN A 126 17.93 -1.51 0.09
C GLN A 126 17.35 -2.88 -0.28
N ARG A 127 16.26 -3.28 0.39
CA ARG A 127 15.60 -4.57 0.15
C ARG A 127 14.97 -4.64 -1.24
N LEU A 128 14.38 -3.53 -1.70
CA LEU A 128 13.71 -3.43 -2.98
C LEU A 128 14.63 -3.00 -4.13
N GLN A 129 15.92 -2.78 -3.86
CA GLN A 129 16.91 -2.29 -4.83
C GLN A 129 16.51 -0.96 -5.51
N VAL A 130 15.90 -0.06 -4.75
CA VAL A 130 15.50 1.28 -5.17
C VAL A 130 16.60 2.28 -4.80
N ASN A 131 16.72 3.38 -5.55
CA ASN A 131 17.71 4.44 -5.31
C ASN A 131 17.64 5.00 -3.88
N GLU A 132 18.58 4.56 -3.03
CA GLU A 132 18.65 4.93 -1.61
C GLU A 132 18.84 6.43 -1.38
N GLU A 133 19.65 7.09 -2.22
CA GLU A 133 19.95 8.52 -2.10
C GLU A 133 18.71 9.35 -2.41
N ALA A 134 17.97 9.01 -3.47
CA ALA A 134 16.72 9.65 -3.81
C ALA A 134 15.65 9.42 -2.73
N VAL A 135 15.53 8.20 -2.19
CA VAL A 135 14.59 7.88 -1.10
C VAL A 135 14.91 8.70 0.15
N LYS A 136 16.19 8.75 0.55
CA LYS A 136 16.63 9.55 1.70
C LYS A 136 16.31 11.02 1.49
N ARG A 137 16.65 11.57 0.32
CA ARG A 137 16.40 12.98 0.00
C ARG A 137 14.91 13.31 -0.01
N ALA A 138 14.09 12.46 -0.62
CA ALA A 138 12.64 12.62 -0.64
C ALA A 138 12.05 12.57 0.78
N ALA A 139 12.50 11.65 1.64
CA ALA A 139 12.03 11.55 3.02
C ALA A 139 12.29 12.83 3.83
N GLN A 140 13.49 13.44 3.67
CA GLN A 140 13.85 14.69 4.34
C GLN A 140 12.98 15.88 3.92
N LEU A 141 12.53 15.89 2.67
CA LEU A 141 11.74 16.98 2.09
C LEU A 141 10.23 16.77 2.21
N ALA A 142 9.78 15.52 2.40
CA ALA A 142 8.39 15.07 2.25
C ALA A 142 7.35 15.90 3.03
N LYS A 143 7.73 16.44 4.18
CA LYS A 143 6.84 17.19 5.08
C LYS A 143 7.24 18.65 5.24
N CYS A 144 8.28 19.12 4.55
CA CYS A 144 8.79 20.48 4.69
C CYS A 144 7.79 21.55 4.24
N ASP A 145 6.95 21.20 3.28
CA ASP A 145 5.94 22.09 2.72
C ASP A 145 4.85 22.46 3.74
N LEU A 146 4.62 21.65 4.78
CA LEU A 146 3.74 21.98 5.92
C LEU A 146 4.13 23.31 6.60
N MET A 147 5.37 23.77 6.43
CA MET A 147 5.88 25.02 7.01
C MET A 147 5.93 26.20 6.04
N THR A 148 5.34 26.04 4.86
CA THR A 148 5.20 27.07 3.84
C THR A 148 3.91 27.86 4.06
N ASN A 149 3.88 29.12 3.65
CA ASN A 149 2.68 29.94 3.79
C ASN A 149 1.55 29.43 2.89
N MET A 150 1.87 28.94 1.69
CA MET A 150 0.88 28.37 0.77
C MET A 150 0.10 27.21 1.41
N VAL A 151 0.79 26.24 2.02
CA VAL A 151 0.13 25.11 2.69
C VAL A 151 -0.55 25.54 3.98
N GLY A 152 -0.04 26.57 4.66
CA GLY A 152 -0.71 27.18 5.80
C GLY A 152 -2.10 27.74 5.46
N GLU A 153 -2.24 28.36 4.28
CA GLU A 153 -3.53 28.87 3.78
C GLU A 153 -4.38 27.79 3.10
N CYS A 154 -3.77 26.90 2.33
CA CYS A 154 -4.43 25.82 1.58
C CYS A 154 -3.85 24.44 2.00
N PRO A 155 -4.24 23.90 3.18
CA PRO A 155 -3.71 22.63 3.68
C PRO A 155 -3.90 21.44 2.75
N GLU A 156 -4.94 21.45 1.92
CA GLU A 156 -5.22 20.40 0.93
C GLU A 156 -4.12 20.25 -0.14
N LEU A 157 -3.27 21.27 -0.30
CA LEU A 157 -2.16 21.27 -1.27
C LEU A 157 -0.85 20.68 -0.72
N GLU A 158 -0.87 20.14 0.50
CA GLU A 158 0.28 19.41 1.06
C GLU A 158 0.73 18.28 0.13
N GLY A 159 2.03 18.04 0.03
CA GLY A 159 2.68 17.15 -0.93
C GLY A 159 2.79 17.75 -2.33
N THR A 160 1.70 18.28 -2.88
CA THR A 160 1.69 18.91 -4.22
C THR A 160 2.58 20.14 -4.24
N MET A 161 2.42 21.04 -3.27
CA MET A 161 3.31 22.20 -3.15
C MET A 161 4.74 21.78 -2.82
N GLY A 162 4.95 20.75 -1.99
CA GLY A 162 6.27 20.15 -1.77
C GLY A 162 6.98 19.75 -3.06
N ARG A 163 6.28 19.10 -4.00
CA ARG A 163 6.82 18.78 -5.34
C ARG A 163 7.22 20.04 -6.10
N TYR A 164 6.34 21.05 -6.16
CA TYR A 164 6.63 22.30 -6.88
C TYR A 164 7.84 23.04 -6.30
N TYR A 165 7.95 23.12 -4.98
CA TYR A 165 9.09 23.75 -4.32
C TYR A 165 10.38 22.96 -4.54
N ALA A 166 10.36 21.63 -4.41
CA ALA A 166 11.52 20.79 -4.68
C ALA A 166 12.03 20.95 -6.13
N LEU A 167 11.14 20.97 -7.12
CA LEU A 167 11.51 21.24 -8.52
C LEU A 167 12.10 22.64 -8.69
N ALA A 168 11.52 23.65 -8.04
CA ALA A 168 12.02 25.02 -8.10
C ALA A 168 13.41 25.18 -7.46
N ASP A 169 13.75 24.34 -6.48
CA ASP A 169 15.06 24.28 -5.82
C ASP A 169 16.10 23.43 -6.59
N GLY A 170 15.70 22.78 -7.69
CA GLY A 170 16.58 21.97 -8.52
C GLY A 170 16.73 20.51 -8.07
N GLU A 171 15.85 20.01 -7.21
CA GLU A 171 15.79 18.58 -6.90
C GLU A 171 15.42 17.75 -8.14
N SER A 172 15.78 16.46 -8.13
CA SER A 172 15.43 15.57 -9.23
C SER A 172 13.92 15.38 -9.35
N VAL A 173 13.45 15.12 -10.58
CA VAL A 173 12.03 14.83 -10.84
C VAL A 173 11.54 13.63 -10.01
N GLU A 174 12.40 12.63 -9.82
CA GLU A 174 12.12 11.44 -9.00
C GLU A 174 11.89 11.80 -7.52
N VAL A 175 12.75 12.62 -6.93
CA VAL A 175 12.60 13.11 -5.55
C VAL A 175 11.33 13.94 -5.40
N ALA A 176 11.12 14.89 -6.32
CA ALA A 176 9.97 15.77 -6.27
C ALA A 176 8.64 15.01 -6.45
N ALA A 177 8.58 14.03 -7.35
CA ALA A 177 7.42 13.17 -7.50
C ALA A 177 7.14 12.38 -6.22
N ALA A 178 8.17 11.80 -5.59
CA ALA A 178 8.00 11.05 -4.34
C ALA A 178 7.44 11.91 -3.18
N ILE A 179 7.81 13.19 -3.11
CA ILE A 179 7.26 14.14 -2.11
C ILE A 179 5.74 14.29 -2.26
N GLU A 180 5.20 14.29 -3.48
CA GLU A 180 3.74 14.34 -3.66
C GLU A 180 3.10 12.95 -3.47
N GLU A 181 3.71 11.94 -4.06
CA GLU A 181 3.18 10.58 -4.12
C GLU A 181 3.12 9.90 -2.75
N HIS A 182 3.95 10.27 -1.76
CA HIS A 182 3.95 9.56 -0.48
C HIS A 182 2.61 9.65 0.28
N TYR A 183 1.78 10.66 0.00
CA TYR A 183 0.41 10.77 0.53
C TYR A 183 -0.57 9.78 -0.12
N GLN A 184 -0.23 9.19 -1.25
CA GLN A 184 -1.10 8.26 -1.98
C GLN A 184 -1.14 6.86 -1.33
N PRO A 185 -2.30 6.17 -1.37
CA PRO A 185 -3.60 6.68 -1.81
C PRO A 185 -4.24 7.63 -0.78
N ARG A 186 -4.68 8.82 -1.21
CA ARG A 186 -5.31 9.83 -0.33
C ARG A 186 -6.75 9.44 0.06
N VAL A 187 -7.45 8.76 -0.83
CA VAL A 187 -8.84 8.31 -0.69
C VAL A 187 -8.98 6.82 -0.97
N ALA A 188 -10.08 6.22 -0.52
CA ALA A 188 -10.39 4.82 -0.84
C ALA A 188 -10.51 4.64 -2.36
N GLY A 189 -9.85 3.62 -2.91
CA GLY A 189 -9.79 3.39 -4.36
C GLY A 189 -8.95 4.41 -5.15
N GLY A 190 -8.32 5.38 -4.48
CA GLY A 190 -7.49 6.39 -5.16
C GLY A 190 -6.20 5.80 -5.75
N ASP A 191 -5.51 6.64 -6.52
CA ASP A 191 -4.27 6.31 -7.19
C ASP A 191 -3.16 5.90 -6.22
N LEU A 192 -2.26 5.06 -6.71
CA LEU A 192 -1.08 4.58 -5.99
C LEU A 192 0.18 5.24 -6.56
N PRO A 193 1.23 5.44 -5.73
CA PRO A 193 2.50 5.99 -6.17
C PRO A 193 3.01 5.33 -7.45
N SER A 194 3.33 6.12 -8.46
CA SER A 194 3.79 5.61 -9.75
C SER A 194 5.30 5.33 -9.72
N SER A 195 6.08 6.20 -9.06
CA SER A 195 7.53 6.06 -8.94
C SER A 195 7.94 5.05 -7.87
N GLN A 196 9.07 4.37 -8.05
CA GLN A 196 9.60 3.43 -7.06
C GLN A 196 9.97 4.14 -5.74
N VAL A 197 10.58 5.33 -5.82
CA VAL A 197 10.92 6.16 -4.66
C VAL A 197 9.64 6.59 -3.92
N GLY A 198 8.60 7.00 -4.64
CA GLY A 198 7.29 7.32 -4.08
C GLY A 198 6.62 6.12 -3.41
N GLN A 199 6.69 4.92 -4.00
CA GLN A 199 6.18 3.69 -3.39
C GLN A 199 6.86 3.38 -2.06
N VAL A 200 8.20 3.44 -2.03
CA VAL A 200 8.99 3.19 -0.81
C VAL A 200 8.63 4.21 0.27
N LEU A 201 8.62 5.50 -0.08
CA LEU A 201 8.33 6.57 0.88
C LEU A 201 6.88 6.52 1.39
N ALA A 202 5.92 6.21 0.51
CA ALA A 202 4.51 6.04 0.88
C ALA A 202 4.29 4.88 1.84
N ILE A 203 5.00 3.77 1.65
CA ILE A 203 4.96 2.61 2.56
C ILE A 203 5.58 2.99 3.90
N ALA A 204 6.77 3.60 3.89
CA ALA A 204 7.47 3.98 5.11
C ALA A 204 6.66 4.96 5.98
N ASP A 205 6.08 6.01 5.38
CA ASP A 205 5.30 7.02 6.13
C ASP A 205 4.05 6.43 6.80
N LYS A 206 3.36 5.52 6.09
CA LYS A 206 2.16 4.83 6.60
C LYS A 206 2.51 3.79 7.66
N LEU A 207 3.59 3.02 7.46
CA LEU A 207 4.07 2.05 8.44
C LEU A 207 4.57 2.71 9.72
N ASP A 208 5.28 3.84 9.64
CA ASP A 208 5.64 4.64 10.82
C ASP A 208 4.38 5.06 11.59
N THR A 209 3.37 5.59 10.90
CA THR A 209 2.12 6.03 11.54
C THR A 209 1.38 4.87 12.21
N LEU A 210 1.29 3.72 11.52
CA LEU A 210 0.67 2.50 12.05
C LEU A 210 1.43 2.01 13.29
N ALA A 211 2.74 1.83 13.19
CA ALA A 211 3.57 1.37 14.30
C ALA A 211 3.48 2.33 15.50
N ALA A 212 3.65 3.63 15.26
CA ALA A 212 3.61 4.65 16.30
C ALA A 212 2.29 4.65 17.07
N LEU A 213 1.16 4.62 16.37
CA LEU A 213 -0.16 4.65 17.02
C LEU A 213 -0.54 3.34 17.70
N PHE A 214 -0.03 2.20 17.22
CA PHE A 214 -0.15 0.94 17.96
C PHE A 214 0.68 0.96 19.26
N VAL A 215 1.91 1.49 19.22
CA VAL A 215 2.78 1.63 20.40
C VAL A 215 2.12 2.47 21.50
N VAL A 216 1.43 3.57 21.14
CA VAL A 216 0.73 4.41 22.13
C VAL A 216 -0.70 3.94 22.45
N GLY A 217 -1.11 2.78 21.96
CA GLY A 217 -2.43 2.19 22.23
C GLY A 217 -3.61 2.93 21.60
N LYS A 218 -3.39 3.67 20.50
CA LYS A 218 -4.41 4.42 19.75
C LYS A 218 -4.97 3.61 18.56
N VAL A 219 -5.20 2.32 18.78
CA VAL A 219 -5.79 1.43 17.78
C VAL A 219 -7.30 1.71 17.67
N PRO A 220 -7.89 1.77 16.47
CA PRO A 220 -9.31 2.06 16.31
C PRO A 220 -10.17 0.95 16.91
N THR A 221 -11.14 1.31 17.76
CA THR A 221 -12.14 0.38 18.33
C THR A 221 -13.52 0.75 17.81
N GLY A 222 -14.27 -0.22 17.28
CA GLY A 222 -15.56 0.02 16.60
C GLY A 222 -15.41 0.82 15.30
N ASP A 223 -16.46 1.52 14.85
CA ASP A 223 -16.48 2.09 13.50
C ASP A 223 -15.62 3.35 13.32
N LYS A 224 -15.28 4.05 14.42
CA LYS A 224 -14.51 5.29 14.35
C LYS A 224 -13.02 5.01 14.14
N ASP A 225 -12.42 5.72 13.20
CA ASP A 225 -10.99 5.70 12.92
C ASP A 225 -10.46 7.14 12.79
N PRO A 226 -10.22 7.83 13.92
CA PRO A 226 -9.88 9.25 13.91
C PRO A 226 -8.50 9.55 13.30
N PHE A 227 -7.63 8.54 13.20
CA PHE A 227 -6.27 8.67 12.64
C PHE A 227 -6.12 7.99 11.28
N ALA A 228 -7.23 7.56 10.67
CA ALA A 228 -7.26 6.87 9.38
C ALA A 228 -6.32 5.64 9.28
N LEU A 229 -6.12 4.91 10.39
CA LEU A 229 -5.23 3.74 10.43
C LEU A 229 -5.69 2.60 9.52
N ARG A 230 -7.01 2.40 9.36
CA ARG A 230 -7.56 1.42 8.40
C ARG A 230 -7.21 1.79 6.97
N ARG A 231 -7.27 3.07 6.64
CA ARG A 231 -6.89 3.60 5.32
C ARG A 231 -5.39 3.46 5.10
N ALA A 232 -4.57 3.79 6.10
CA ALA A 232 -3.12 3.64 6.02
C ALA A 232 -2.71 2.17 5.81
N ALA A 233 -3.29 1.25 6.60
CA ALA A 233 -3.05 -0.18 6.46
C ALA A 233 -3.44 -0.69 5.07
N LEU A 234 -4.65 -0.37 4.59
CA LEU A 234 -5.07 -0.76 3.25
C LEU A 234 -4.18 -0.12 2.17
N GLY A 235 -3.76 1.14 2.34
CA GLY A 235 -2.84 1.82 1.44
C GLY A 235 -1.52 1.08 1.28
N VAL A 236 -0.89 0.65 2.39
CA VAL A 236 0.33 -0.16 2.34
C VAL A 236 0.07 -1.49 1.61
N MET A 237 -1.00 -2.20 1.96
CA MET A 237 -1.32 -3.50 1.33
C MET A 237 -1.55 -3.36 -0.18
N ARG A 238 -2.29 -2.33 -0.60
CA ARG A 238 -2.52 -2.03 -2.02
C ARG A 238 -1.23 -1.71 -2.75
N ILE A 239 -0.36 -0.88 -2.18
CA ILE A 239 0.94 -0.56 -2.81
C ILE A 239 1.75 -1.85 -2.99
N VAL A 240 1.90 -2.66 -1.95
CA VAL A 240 2.66 -3.92 -2.02
C VAL A 240 2.09 -4.88 -3.06
N VAL A 241 0.76 -5.05 -3.07
CA VAL A 241 0.11 -6.05 -3.91
C VAL A 241 -0.04 -5.60 -5.37
N GLU A 242 -0.54 -4.38 -5.61
CA GLU A 242 -0.79 -3.87 -6.97
C GLU A 242 0.50 -3.46 -7.68
N LYS A 243 1.53 -3.02 -6.94
CA LYS A 243 2.87 -2.74 -7.50
C LYS A 243 3.81 -3.95 -7.46
N GLN A 244 3.30 -5.11 -7.07
CA GLN A 244 4.01 -6.39 -7.18
C GLN A 244 5.33 -6.44 -6.38
N LEU A 245 5.33 -5.83 -5.19
CA LEU A 245 6.52 -5.73 -4.35
C LEU A 245 6.73 -7.04 -3.57
N LEU A 246 7.90 -7.67 -3.76
CA LEU A 246 8.31 -8.87 -3.04
C LEU A 246 8.91 -8.49 -1.68
N VAL A 247 8.04 -8.29 -0.70
CA VAL A 247 8.42 -7.87 0.67
C VAL A 247 7.68 -8.66 1.74
N SER A 248 8.44 -9.11 2.73
CA SER A 248 7.93 -9.79 3.93
C SER A 248 7.27 -8.79 4.88
N LEU A 249 5.93 -8.82 4.98
CA LEU A 249 5.15 -7.96 5.87
C LEU A 249 5.58 -8.09 7.35
N PRO A 250 5.80 -9.30 7.92
CA PRO A 250 6.32 -9.45 9.27
C PRO A 250 7.65 -8.72 9.49
N GLU A 251 8.57 -8.81 8.53
CA GLU A 251 9.87 -8.12 8.63
C GLU A 251 9.72 -6.61 8.53
N LEU A 252 8.84 -6.10 7.65
CA LEU A 252 8.57 -4.67 7.56
C LEU A 252 8.02 -4.10 8.88
N LEU A 253 7.10 -4.84 9.50
CA LEU A 253 6.54 -4.46 10.80
C LEU A 253 7.58 -4.52 11.90
N ALA A 254 8.44 -5.54 11.91
CA ALA A 254 9.55 -5.64 12.86
C ALA A 254 10.49 -4.43 12.74
N VAL A 255 10.90 -4.07 11.52
CA VAL A 255 11.76 -2.90 11.26
C VAL A 255 11.06 -1.61 11.72
N ALA A 256 9.80 -1.38 11.34
CA ALA A 256 9.07 -0.19 11.74
C ALA A 256 8.97 -0.03 13.27
N LEU A 257 8.81 -1.14 14.01
CA LEU A 257 8.74 -1.14 15.46
C LEU A 257 10.10 -0.97 16.17
N THR A 258 11.24 -1.08 15.47
CA THR A 258 12.56 -0.86 16.10
C THR A 258 12.80 0.60 16.47
N ALA A 259 12.13 1.53 15.79
CA ALA A 259 12.28 2.98 16.00
C ALA A 259 11.59 3.49 17.29
N PHE A 260 10.88 2.61 18.02
CA PHE A 260 10.11 2.98 19.20
C PHE A 260 10.60 2.26 20.45
N SER A 261 10.76 3.05 21.52
CA SER A 261 10.87 2.53 22.88
C SER A 261 9.51 2.01 23.34
N LEU A 262 9.47 0.76 23.80
CA LEU A 262 8.24 0.11 24.25
C LEU A 262 8.10 0.23 25.78
N PRO A 263 6.86 0.37 26.30
CA PRO A 263 6.58 0.15 27.71
C PRO A 263 7.03 -1.25 28.15
N SER A 264 7.45 -1.40 29.41
CA SER A 264 8.01 -2.65 29.95
C SER A 264 7.04 -3.84 29.90
N ASP A 265 5.73 -3.57 29.85
CA ASP A 265 4.64 -4.53 29.80
C ASP A 265 4.20 -4.90 28.38
N VAL A 266 4.80 -4.31 27.34
CA VAL A 266 4.39 -4.51 25.95
C VAL A 266 5.50 -5.21 25.17
N SER A 267 5.19 -6.41 24.67
CA SER A 267 6.10 -7.15 23.78
C SER A 267 6.07 -6.59 22.36
N ARG A 268 7.26 -6.43 21.76
CA ARG A 268 7.39 -6.06 20.34
C ARG A 268 6.73 -7.10 19.43
N ASP A 269 6.86 -8.38 19.77
CA ASP A 269 6.31 -9.48 18.98
C ASP A 269 4.78 -9.51 19.05
N ASP A 270 4.20 -9.18 20.21
CA ASP A 270 2.74 -9.03 20.35
C ASP A 270 2.23 -7.87 19.50
N LEU A 271 2.89 -6.70 19.56
CA LEU A 271 2.52 -5.56 18.74
C LEU A 271 2.64 -5.86 17.24
N ALA A 272 3.73 -6.49 16.81
CA ALA A 272 3.93 -6.89 15.43
C ALA A 272 2.82 -7.85 14.97
N SER A 273 2.47 -8.84 15.81
CA SER A 273 1.39 -9.79 15.51
C SER A 273 0.03 -9.10 15.39
N ARG A 274 -0.29 -8.17 16.30
CA ARG A 274 -1.54 -7.40 16.26
C ARG A 274 -1.61 -6.46 15.06
N LEU A 275 -0.51 -5.79 14.71
CA LEU A 275 -0.40 -4.98 13.51
C LEU A 275 -0.59 -5.83 12.25
N HIS A 276 0.07 -6.98 12.19
CA HIS A 276 -0.02 -7.92 11.07
C HIS A 276 -1.46 -8.38 10.85
N LEU A 277 -2.14 -8.84 11.91
CA LEU A 277 -3.55 -9.23 11.85
C LEU A 277 -4.45 -8.06 11.41
N PHE A 278 -4.23 -6.87 11.97
CA PHE A 278 -4.99 -5.68 11.59
C PHE A 278 -4.85 -5.35 10.09
N MET A 279 -3.65 -5.48 9.52
CA MET A 279 -3.40 -5.24 8.10
C MET A 279 -3.98 -6.33 7.21
N LEU A 280 -3.86 -7.60 7.61
CA LEU A 280 -4.46 -8.73 6.89
C LEU A 280 -5.99 -8.64 6.84
N GLU A 281 -6.64 -8.20 7.92
CA GLU A 281 -8.09 -7.97 7.90
C GLU A 281 -8.49 -6.90 6.88
N ARG A 282 -7.67 -5.86 6.66
CA ARG A 282 -7.96 -4.85 5.63
C ARG A 282 -7.77 -5.40 4.23
N LEU A 283 -6.73 -6.20 4.01
CA LEU A 283 -6.55 -6.91 2.75
C LEU A 283 -7.73 -7.85 2.48
N ARG A 284 -8.16 -8.63 3.48
CA ARG A 284 -9.31 -9.55 3.38
C ARG A 284 -10.59 -8.83 2.95
N GLY A 285 -10.89 -7.70 3.57
CA GLY A 285 -12.05 -6.88 3.20
C GLY A 285 -11.96 -6.33 1.78
N TRP A 286 -10.80 -5.81 1.38
CA TRP A 286 -10.59 -5.28 0.04
C TRP A 286 -10.63 -6.35 -1.06
N LEU A 287 -10.18 -7.58 -0.77
CA LEU A 287 -10.29 -8.71 -1.68
C LEU A 287 -11.75 -9.18 -1.82
N LEU A 288 -12.51 -9.17 -0.73
CA LEU A 288 -13.95 -9.46 -0.77
C LEU A 288 -14.70 -8.47 -1.67
N ASP A 289 -14.37 -7.18 -1.59
CA ASP A 289 -14.94 -6.14 -2.46
C ASP A 289 -14.60 -6.36 -3.94
N GLN A 290 -13.53 -7.12 -4.23
CA GLN A 290 -13.15 -7.54 -5.59
C GLN A 290 -13.73 -8.89 -6.02
N ASN A 291 -14.71 -9.43 -5.28
CA ASN A 291 -15.34 -10.72 -5.51
C ASN A 291 -14.39 -11.94 -5.38
N VAL A 292 -13.28 -11.78 -4.65
CA VAL A 292 -12.40 -12.89 -4.33
C VAL A 292 -13.02 -13.72 -3.21
N SER A 293 -13.00 -15.04 -3.36
CA SER A 293 -13.71 -15.93 -2.43
C SER A 293 -13.00 -16.04 -1.08
N LEU A 294 -13.74 -15.87 0.02
CA LEU A 294 -13.18 -15.91 1.39
C LEU A 294 -12.59 -17.28 1.76
N ASP A 295 -13.16 -18.37 1.22
CA ASP A 295 -12.61 -19.71 1.42
C ASP A 295 -11.21 -19.86 0.80
N VAL A 296 -10.94 -19.19 -0.32
CA VAL A 296 -9.61 -19.15 -0.96
C VAL A 296 -8.65 -18.31 -0.12
N PHE A 297 -9.08 -17.15 0.37
CA PHE A 297 -8.27 -16.34 1.27
C PHE A 297 -7.86 -17.14 2.50
N ASP A 298 -8.83 -17.76 3.18
CA ASP A 298 -8.59 -18.53 4.39
C ASP A 298 -7.68 -19.75 4.10
N ALA A 299 -7.86 -20.42 2.95
CA ALA A 299 -7.02 -21.55 2.52
C ALA A 299 -5.56 -21.15 2.31
N VAL A 300 -5.31 -20.00 1.67
CA VAL A 300 -3.94 -19.50 1.44
C VAL A 300 -3.33 -18.93 2.73
N GLN A 301 -4.12 -18.26 3.56
CA GLN A 301 -3.64 -17.66 4.81
C GLN A 301 -3.09 -18.72 5.79
N VAL A 302 -3.63 -19.94 5.79
CA VAL A 302 -3.14 -21.04 6.64
C VAL A 302 -1.67 -21.39 6.36
N CYS A 303 -1.16 -21.10 5.16
CA CYS A 303 0.25 -21.28 4.82
C CYS A 303 1.18 -20.24 5.48
N GLN A 304 0.64 -19.24 6.19
CA GLN A 304 1.38 -18.18 6.89
C GLN A 304 2.39 -17.45 5.99
N ASN A 305 1.95 -17.12 4.78
CA ASN A 305 2.79 -16.42 3.82
C ASN A 305 3.21 -15.05 4.35
N ALA A 306 4.51 -14.81 4.38
CA ALA A 306 5.06 -13.55 4.83
C ALA A 306 4.81 -12.41 3.83
N GLU A 307 4.67 -12.72 2.55
CA GLU A 307 4.61 -11.74 1.46
C GLU A 307 3.18 -11.57 0.93
N PRO A 308 2.58 -10.36 1.04
CA PRO A 308 1.21 -10.13 0.57
C PRO A 308 1.03 -10.32 -0.94
N TYR A 309 2.04 -9.99 -1.75
CA TYR A 309 1.96 -10.17 -3.19
C TYR A 309 1.95 -11.66 -3.59
N ASP A 310 2.83 -12.48 -3.00
CA ASP A 310 2.82 -13.94 -3.18
C ASP A 310 1.49 -14.55 -2.71
N MET A 311 0.94 -14.06 -1.59
CA MET A 311 -0.38 -14.47 -1.13
C MET A 311 -1.45 -14.24 -2.23
N LEU A 312 -1.48 -13.06 -2.86
CA LEU A 312 -2.42 -12.81 -3.97
C LEU A 312 -2.18 -13.75 -5.15
N GLN A 313 -0.93 -14.02 -5.52
CA GLN A 313 -0.62 -14.92 -6.64
C GLN A 313 -1.09 -16.34 -6.37
N ARG A 314 -0.91 -16.85 -5.15
CA ARG A 314 -1.45 -18.15 -4.76
C ARG A 314 -2.95 -18.20 -4.76
N MET A 315 -3.60 -17.12 -4.32
CA MET A 315 -5.06 -17.04 -4.37
C MET A 315 -5.57 -17.12 -5.80
N LYS A 316 -4.96 -16.40 -6.74
CA LYS A 316 -5.26 -16.50 -8.18
C LYS A 316 -5.03 -17.92 -8.71
N ALA A 317 -3.94 -18.58 -8.31
CA ALA A 317 -3.66 -19.95 -8.70
C ALA A 317 -4.71 -20.94 -8.17
N VAL A 318 -5.16 -20.79 -6.92
CA VAL A 318 -6.21 -21.61 -6.32
C VAL A 318 -7.56 -21.36 -7.00
N GLU A 319 -7.90 -20.11 -7.29
CA GLU A 319 -9.13 -19.78 -8.03
C GLU A 319 -9.13 -20.36 -9.43
N HIS A 320 -8.01 -20.26 -10.14
CA HIS A 320 -7.86 -20.88 -11.46
C HIS A 320 -7.99 -22.40 -11.38
N PHE A 321 -7.30 -23.05 -10.43
CA PHE A 321 -7.40 -24.49 -10.22
C PHE A 321 -8.85 -24.93 -9.98
N ARG A 322 -9.62 -24.21 -9.16
CA ARG A 322 -11.02 -24.53 -8.88
C ARG A 322 -11.94 -24.53 -10.10
N GLN A 323 -11.56 -23.84 -11.17
CA GLN A 323 -12.33 -23.80 -12.42
C GLN A 323 -12.06 -25.02 -13.32
N GLN A 324 -11.05 -25.83 -12.98
CA GLN A 324 -10.68 -27.01 -13.76
C GLN A 324 -11.58 -28.21 -13.42
N PRO A 325 -12.00 -29.03 -14.41
CA PRO A 325 -12.83 -30.22 -14.18
C PRO A 325 -12.24 -31.22 -13.16
N GLU A 326 -10.92 -31.33 -13.13
CA GLU A 326 -10.17 -32.25 -12.27
C GLU A 326 -10.20 -31.83 -10.79
N ALA A 327 -10.51 -30.57 -10.49
CA ALA A 327 -10.43 -30.01 -9.15
C ALA A 327 -11.41 -30.69 -8.18
N GLU A 328 -12.62 -31.02 -8.64
CA GLU A 328 -13.61 -31.68 -7.80
C GLU A 328 -13.15 -33.09 -7.39
N GLN A 329 -12.66 -33.88 -8.36
CA GLN A 329 -12.17 -35.23 -8.12
C GLN A 329 -10.95 -35.22 -7.18
N LEU A 330 -9.99 -34.34 -7.42
CA LEU A 330 -8.79 -34.19 -6.58
C LEU A 330 -9.13 -33.72 -5.16
N THR A 331 -10.07 -32.78 -5.02
CA THR A 331 -10.49 -32.28 -3.71
C THR A 331 -11.22 -33.36 -2.91
N ALA A 332 -12.11 -34.13 -3.56
CA ALA A 332 -12.81 -35.24 -2.94
C ALA A 332 -11.85 -36.35 -2.48
N ALA A 333 -10.88 -36.71 -3.32
CA ALA A 333 -9.84 -37.68 -2.98
C ALA A 333 -9.00 -37.23 -1.78
N ASN A 334 -8.49 -35.99 -1.80
CA ASN A 334 -7.70 -35.43 -0.69
C ASN A 334 -8.50 -35.36 0.62
N LYS A 335 -9.77 -34.94 0.58
CA LYS A 335 -10.64 -34.91 1.76
C LYS A 335 -10.84 -36.30 2.35
N ARG A 336 -11.01 -37.32 1.50
CA ARG A 336 -11.14 -38.72 1.94
C ARG A 336 -9.86 -39.22 2.60
N ILE A 337 -8.71 -39.00 1.97
CA ILE A 337 -7.40 -39.36 2.53
C ILE A 337 -7.20 -38.69 3.89
N HIS A 338 -7.41 -37.38 3.98
CA HIS A 338 -7.26 -36.62 5.23
C HIS A 338 -8.16 -37.17 6.35
N ASN A 339 -9.43 -37.48 6.05
CA ASN A 339 -10.37 -38.04 7.03
C ASN A 339 -10.01 -39.46 7.49
N ILE A 340 -9.45 -40.29 6.59
CA ILE A 340 -8.94 -41.61 6.95
C ILE A 340 -7.74 -41.46 7.87
N LEU A 341 -6.74 -40.66 7.47
CA LEU A 341 -5.52 -40.43 8.25
C LEU A 341 -5.82 -39.83 9.63
N LYS A 342 -6.78 -38.92 9.74
CA LYS A 342 -7.20 -38.35 11.03
C LYS A 342 -7.74 -39.40 12.00
N LYS A 343 -8.39 -40.47 11.50
CA LYS A 343 -8.90 -41.58 12.31
C LYS A 343 -7.81 -42.61 12.62
N SER A 344 -6.87 -42.84 11.72
CA SER A 344 -5.83 -43.86 11.85
C SER A 344 -4.56 -43.39 12.58
N ALA A 345 -4.32 -42.08 12.69
CA ALA A 345 -3.13 -41.51 13.34
C ALA A 345 -3.11 -41.60 14.88
N GLN A 346 -4.18 -42.06 15.54
CA GLN A 346 -4.17 -42.30 16.99
C GLN A 346 -3.39 -43.58 17.32
N GLY A 347 -2.07 -43.45 17.52
CA GLY A 347 -1.22 -44.47 18.15
C GLY A 347 -0.67 -45.56 17.22
N ARG A 348 -0.76 -45.39 15.89
CA ARG A 348 -0.17 -46.32 14.91
C ARG A 348 0.87 -45.61 14.05
N SER A 349 2.05 -46.20 13.95
CA SER A 349 3.10 -45.82 12.99
C SER A 349 3.00 -46.74 11.78
N PHE A 350 2.74 -46.18 10.60
CA PHE A 350 2.63 -46.93 9.34
C PHE A 350 3.92 -46.78 8.54
N THR A 351 5.03 -47.34 9.04
CA THR A 351 6.35 -47.21 8.40
C THR A 351 6.63 -48.27 7.35
N GLU A 352 5.97 -49.43 7.40
CA GLU A 352 6.19 -50.51 6.45
C GLU A 352 4.87 -51.18 6.04
N VAL A 353 4.70 -51.42 4.75
CA VAL A 353 3.59 -52.19 4.18
C VAL A 353 4.03 -53.63 4.07
N ASN A 354 3.30 -54.55 4.72
CA ASN A 354 3.51 -55.98 4.52
C ASN A 354 2.77 -56.42 3.25
N ALA A 355 3.51 -56.73 2.19
CA ALA A 355 2.94 -57.14 0.91
C ALA A 355 2.18 -58.48 1.00
N ASP A 356 2.52 -59.35 1.96
CA ASP A 356 1.93 -60.69 2.09
C ASP A 356 0.47 -60.68 2.57
N VAL A 357 -0.01 -59.54 3.09
CA VAL A 357 -1.39 -59.38 3.58
C VAL A 357 -2.30 -58.62 2.61
N LEU A 358 -1.78 -58.20 1.45
CA LEU A 358 -2.57 -57.58 0.39
C LEU A 358 -3.34 -58.67 -0.35
N VAL A 359 -4.66 -58.54 -0.43
CA VAL A 359 -5.52 -59.60 -0.96
C VAL A 359 -6.22 -59.16 -2.24
N ASP A 360 -6.69 -57.91 -2.28
CA ASP A 360 -7.41 -57.40 -3.43
C ASP A 360 -6.42 -56.95 -4.53
N ASP A 361 -6.76 -57.23 -5.79
CA ASP A 361 -5.94 -56.84 -6.95
C ASP A 361 -5.61 -55.34 -6.94
N ALA A 362 -6.56 -54.50 -6.50
CA ALA A 362 -6.37 -53.06 -6.39
C ALA A 362 -5.33 -52.65 -5.33
N GLU A 363 -5.21 -53.41 -4.23
CA GLU A 363 -4.20 -53.17 -3.18
C GLU A 363 -2.80 -53.55 -3.68
N ILE A 364 -2.71 -54.70 -4.36
CA ILE A 364 -1.48 -55.21 -4.96
C ILE A 364 -0.98 -54.25 -6.04
N ASP A 365 -1.84 -53.83 -6.96
CA ASP A 365 -1.52 -52.88 -8.02
C ASP A 365 -1.07 -51.53 -7.45
N LEU A 366 -1.77 -50.99 -6.46
CA LEU A 366 -1.38 -49.73 -5.81
C LEU A 366 -0.01 -49.83 -5.14
N TYR A 367 0.27 -50.94 -4.45
CA TYR A 367 1.57 -51.17 -3.82
C TYR A 367 2.70 -51.25 -4.87
N GLN A 368 2.50 -52.01 -5.95
CA GLN A 368 3.47 -52.13 -7.03
C GLN A 368 3.75 -50.77 -7.70
N GLN A 369 2.71 -50.01 -8.03
CA GLN A 369 2.85 -48.67 -8.63
C GLN A 369 3.55 -47.70 -7.67
N SER A 370 3.23 -47.75 -6.37
CA SER A 370 3.91 -46.94 -5.37
C SER A 370 5.40 -47.27 -5.25
N MET A 371 5.78 -48.55 -5.30
CA MET A 371 7.18 -48.98 -5.29
C MET A 371 7.91 -48.54 -6.55
N ALA A 372 7.28 -48.65 -7.73
CA ALA A 372 7.86 -48.19 -9.00
C ALA A 372 8.13 -46.68 -9.02
N LEU A 373 7.26 -45.89 -8.39
CA LEU A 373 7.42 -44.44 -8.29
C LEU A 373 8.38 -44.00 -7.18
N GLN A 374 8.78 -44.90 -6.28
CA GLN A 374 9.59 -44.53 -5.11
C GLN A 374 10.99 -44.03 -5.49
N GLU A 375 11.61 -44.59 -6.51
CA GLU A 375 12.90 -44.10 -7.01
C GLU A 375 12.78 -42.67 -7.57
N THR A 376 11.70 -42.39 -8.29
CA THR A 376 11.41 -41.03 -8.81
C THR A 376 11.15 -40.06 -7.66
N ALA A 377 10.37 -40.45 -6.66
CA ALA A 377 10.10 -39.63 -5.49
C ALA A 377 11.39 -39.32 -4.70
N ASN A 378 12.25 -40.32 -4.47
CA ASN A 378 13.54 -40.14 -3.81
C ASN A 378 14.43 -39.18 -4.60
N ARG A 379 14.53 -39.36 -5.93
CA ARG A 379 15.29 -38.45 -6.80
C ARG A 379 14.79 -37.01 -6.70
N LEU A 380 13.48 -36.79 -6.69
CA LEU A 380 12.90 -35.45 -6.55
C LEU A 380 13.15 -34.84 -5.16
N LEU A 381 13.11 -35.64 -4.10
CA LEU A 381 13.48 -35.19 -2.75
C LEU A 381 14.97 -34.84 -2.65
N ASP A 382 15.83 -35.62 -3.28
CA ASP A 382 17.27 -35.35 -3.36
C ASP A 382 17.55 -34.03 -4.11
N MET A 383 16.84 -33.79 -5.22
CA MET A 383 16.94 -32.54 -5.98
C MET A 383 16.61 -31.30 -5.14
N VAL A 384 15.75 -31.43 -4.14
CA VAL A 384 15.39 -30.35 -3.21
C VAL A 384 16.11 -30.45 -1.86
N GLY A 385 17.17 -31.26 -1.76
CA GLY A 385 18.03 -31.37 -0.58
C GLY A 385 17.34 -31.97 0.66
N LEU A 386 16.43 -32.92 0.46
CA LEU A 386 15.68 -33.62 1.52
C LEU A 386 15.98 -35.13 1.59
N GLN A 387 17.14 -35.56 1.11
CA GLN A 387 17.56 -36.97 1.06
C GLN A 387 17.51 -37.68 2.43
N ASN A 388 17.80 -36.95 3.50
CA ASN A 388 17.84 -37.47 4.87
C ASN A 388 16.46 -37.43 5.57
N ASP A 389 15.46 -36.83 4.92
CA ASP A 389 14.13 -36.57 5.48
C ASP A 389 13.03 -37.36 4.77
N LYS A 390 13.39 -38.27 3.86
CA LYS A 390 12.45 -39.06 3.03
C LYS A 390 11.41 -39.85 3.83
N ASP A 391 11.75 -40.28 5.04
CA ASP A 391 10.88 -41.07 5.92
C ASP A 391 10.12 -40.21 6.94
N LYS A 392 10.31 -38.88 6.93
CA LYS A 392 9.59 -37.96 7.82
C LYS A 392 8.19 -37.69 7.28
N TYR A 393 7.19 -37.79 8.16
CA TYR A 393 5.84 -37.35 7.83
C TYR A 393 5.79 -35.83 7.65
N PRO A 394 4.83 -35.29 6.86
CA PRO A 394 4.69 -33.85 6.65
C PRO A 394 4.64 -33.03 7.95
N ALA A 395 4.02 -33.58 9.01
CA ALA A 395 3.94 -32.92 10.32
C ALA A 395 5.30 -32.74 11.01
N MET A 396 6.30 -33.59 10.69
CA MET A 396 7.65 -33.59 11.25
C MET A 396 8.62 -32.68 10.50
N LEU A 397 8.20 -32.17 9.33
CA LEU A 397 8.98 -31.26 8.51
C LEU A 397 8.78 -29.81 8.96
N SER A 398 9.86 -29.02 8.94
CA SER A 398 9.83 -27.57 9.10
C SER A 398 9.07 -26.89 7.95
N GLY A 399 8.70 -25.61 8.13
CA GLY A 399 7.99 -24.86 7.09
C GLY A 399 8.77 -24.81 5.76
N GLY A 400 10.09 -24.54 5.83
CA GLY A 400 10.96 -24.53 4.65
C GLY A 400 11.10 -25.91 3.99
N GLU A 401 11.15 -26.98 4.78
CA GLU A 401 11.18 -28.35 4.25
C GLU A 401 9.87 -28.70 3.52
N ARG A 402 8.71 -28.36 4.09
CA ARG A 402 7.40 -28.55 3.41
C ARG A 402 7.30 -27.79 2.10
N GLN A 403 7.89 -26.60 2.03
CA GLN A 403 7.94 -25.83 0.79
C GLN A 403 8.80 -26.53 -0.26
N ARG A 404 9.96 -27.07 0.12
CA ARG A 404 10.81 -27.86 -0.78
C ARG A 404 10.12 -29.15 -1.25
N VAL A 405 9.37 -29.85 -0.39
CA VAL A 405 8.52 -30.98 -0.81
C VAL A 405 7.46 -30.54 -1.83
N SER A 406 6.88 -29.35 -1.66
CA SER A 406 5.90 -28.82 -2.62
C SER A 406 6.52 -28.52 -3.99
N ILE A 407 7.77 -28.03 -4.01
CA ILE A 407 8.55 -27.85 -5.25
C ILE A 407 8.82 -29.21 -5.90
N ALA A 408 9.26 -30.22 -5.14
CA ALA A 408 9.48 -31.56 -5.65
C ALA A 408 8.21 -32.16 -6.29
N ARG A 409 7.04 -31.95 -5.67
CA ARG A 409 5.74 -32.35 -6.23
C ARG A 409 5.36 -31.56 -7.49
N ALA A 410 5.70 -30.28 -7.57
CA ALA A 410 5.46 -29.50 -8.77
C ALA A 410 6.35 -30.01 -9.93
N LEU A 411 7.61 -30.33 -9.65
CA LEU A 411 8.53 -30.90 -10.64
C LEU A 411 8.14 -32.31 -11.09
N SER A 412 7.38 -33.06 -10.30
CA SER A 412 7.00 -34.44 -10.65
C SER A 412 6.04 -34.54 -11.84
N VAL A 413 5.47 -33.42 -12.28
CA VAL A 413 4.60 -33.35 -13.46
C VAL A 413 5.28 -32.69 -14.65
N ASP A 414 6.62 -32.58 -14.61
CA ASP A 414 7.46 -31.95 -15.64
C ASP A 414 6.86 -30.61 -16.13
N PRO A 415 6.67 -29.63 -15.23
CA PRO A 415 6.02 -28.38 -15.58
C PRO A 415 6.90 -27.57 -16.52
N ASP A 416 6.26 -26.82 -17.43
CA ASP A 416 6.96 -25.80 -18.20
C ASP A 416 7.52 -24.73 -17.24
N ILE A 417 8.83 -24.50 -17.31
CA ILE A 417 9.50 -23.43 -16.54
C ILE A 417 9.32 -22.13 -17.31
N ILE A 418 8.54 -21.20 -16.74
CA ILE A 418 8.26 -19.87 -17.32
C ILE A 418 9.42 -18.91 -17.07
#